data_AF-A0A2T4NSH5-F1
#
_entry.id   AF-A0A2T4NSH5-F1
#
_cell.length_a   1.000
_cell.length_b   1.000
_cell.length_c   1.000
_cell.angle_alpha   90.00
_cell.angle_beta   90.00
_cell.angle_gamma   90.00
#
_symmetry.space_group_name_H-M   'P 1'
#
loop_
_entity.id
_entity.type
_entity.pdbx_description
1 polymer ?
#
loop_
_entity_poly.entity_id
_entity_poly.type
_entity_poly.pdbx_seq_one_letter_code
_entity_poly.pdbx_strand_id
1 'polypeptide(L)'
;MPHFAVRIPGEGLAEINGEFLVVEKGGSVHEAVLDRLQRHAQDRGAAVEATVNDGPAGAHFVLQVAPDGSSRLLDPAERTDATDHALEPPPTPGPARAPDPGSAPGPAPAPGPAPAPAPGPAPGPAPAPGRAPAPAPGRAPAPVSAVAAAVARARAAAAAPPAPAPPPQPFRPLAPELADRVAHINALTAAGRIEEASAEVTAVREALTRSTGTEHPDALEARAMEAYLAHLRGDHREATVLALSVARILCGAGDPGAPAAIARAAAAWQRLADGRAAAIHGGELLHMWSRLRGDGRLAPADERLARRVRAQVESLSSRG
;
A
#
# COMPACT_ATOMS: atom_id res chain seq x y z
N MET A 1 -9.83 27.94 -14.83
CA MET A 1 -9.95 26.55 -15.33
C MET A 1 -11.19 25.94 -14.69
N PRO A 2 -12.02 25.19 -15.43
CA PRO A 2 -13.21 24.56 -14.86
C PRO A 2 -12.79 23.48 -13.85
N HIS A 3 -13.45 23.50 -12.69
CA HIS A 3 -13.17 22.63 -11.56
C HIS A 3 -14.35 21.68 -11.33
N PHE A 4 -14.06 20.40 -11.12
CA PHE A 4 -15.03 19.35 -10.87
C PHE A 4 -14.80 18.74 -9.48
N ALA A 5 -15.87 18.53 -8.72
CA ALA A 5 -15.81 17.79 -7.47
C ALA A 5 -16.17 16.33 -7.75
N VAL A 6 -15.21 15.43 -7.55
CA VAL A 6 -15.41 13.98 -7.70
C VAL A 6 -15.42 13.34 -6.34
N ARG A 7 -16.44 12.52 -6.05
CA ARG A 7 -16.55 11.78 -4.81
C ARG A 7 -16.77 10.30 -5.10
N ILE A 8 -15.98 9.44 -4.46
CA ILE A 8 -16.08 7.98 -4.59
C ILE A 8 -16.47 7.44 -3.20
N PRO A 9 -17.77 7.25 -2.92
CA PRO A 9 -18.22 6.83 -1.59
C PRO A 9 -18.01 5.32 -1.30
N GLY A 10 -17.67 4.49 -2.30
CA GLY A 10 -17.42 3.05 -2.14
C GLY A 10 -17.25 2.31 -3.47
N GLU A 11 -17.04 0.98 -3.41
CA GLU A 11 -16.86 0.15 -4.61
C GLU A 11 -18.08 0.22 -5.54
N GLY A 12 -17.87 0.68 -6.77
CA GLY A 12 -18.89 0.72 -7.82
C GLY A 12 -19.64 2.06 -8.00
N LEU A 13 -19.39 3.07 -7.17
CA LEU A 13 -20.13 4.35 -7.22
C LEU A 13 -19.18 5.55 -7.26
N ALA A 14 -19.42 6.47 -8.20
CA ALA A 14 -18.77 7.77 -8.25
C ALA A 14 -19.78 8.88 -8.52
N GLU A 15 -19.56 10.04 -7.90
CA GLU A 15 -20.31 11.27 -8.10
C GLU A 15 -19.38 12.31 -8.75
N ILE A 16 -19.84 13.01 -9.78
CA ILE A 16 -19.11 14.13 -10.40
C ILE A 16 -20.02 15.36 -10.35
N ASN A 17 -19.62 16.40 -9.61
CA ASN A 17 -20.43 17.59 -9.30
C ASN A 17 -21.81 17.25 -8.69
N GLY A 18 -21.93 16.11 -8.00
CA GLY A 18 -23.18 15.61 -7.44
C GLY A 18 -24.04 14.76 -8.39
N GLU A 19 -23.61 14.54 -9.64
CA GLU A 19 -24.24 13.58 -10.56
C GLU A 19 -23.64 12.19 -10.39
N PHE A 20 -24.50 11.18 -10.17
CA PHE A 20 -24.07 9.78 -10.06
C PHE A 20 -23.67 9.21 -11.43
N LEU A 21 -22.50 8.59 -11.44
CA LEU A 21 -21.97 7.90 -12.61
C LEU A 21 -22.34 6.42 -12.54
N VAL A 22 -23.12 5.95 -13.51
CA VAL A 22 -23.47 4.53 -13.65
C VAL A 22 -22.32 3.83 -14.37
N VAL A 23 -21.65 2.92 -13.68
CA VAL A 23 -20.57 2.10 -14.25
C VAL A 23 -21.17 0.86 -14.90
N GLU A 24 -20.85 0.61 -16.18
CA GLU A 24 -21.29 -0.60 -16.87
C GLU A 24 -20.72 -1.86 -16.20
N LYS A 25 -21.51 -2.95 -16.23
CA LYS A 25 -21.26 -4.16 -15.43
C LYS A 25 -19.89 -4.78 -15.75
N GLY A 26 -18.92 -4.59 -14.85
CA GLY A 26 -17.54 -5.09 -14.97
C GLY A 26 -16.48 -4.02 -15.25
N GLY A 27 -16.87 -2.74 -15.40
CA GLY A 27 -15.95 -1.62 -15.58
C GLY A 27 -15.36 -1.08 -14.27
N SER A 28 -14.20 -0.44 -14.35
CA SER A 28 -13.60 0.27 -13.21
C SER A 28 -14.29 1.62 -13.02
N VAL A 29 -14.70 1.93 -11.78
CA VAL A 29 -15.23 3.25 -11.39
C VAL A 29 -14.26 4.37 -11.77
N HIS A 30 -12.97 4.12 -11.57
CA HIS A 30 -11.92 5.09 -11.87
C HIS A 30 -11.82 5.40 -13.36
N GLU A 31 -11.99 4.39 -14.21
CA GLU A 31 -11.97 4.54 -15.67
C GLU A 31 -13.18 5.34 -16.15
N ALA A 32 -14.37 5.03 -15.62
CA ALA A 32 -15.59 5.76 -15.95
C ALA A 32 -15.49 7.25 -15.56
N VAL A 33 -14.89 7.56 -14.39
CA VAL A 33 -14.65 8.93 -13.95
C VAL A 33 -13.70 9.67 -14.90
N LEU A 34 -12.59 9.03 -15.29
CA LEU A 34 -11.61 9.61 -16.21
C LEU A 34 -12.21 9.86 -17.59
N ASP A 35 -12.95 8.90 -18.14
CA ASP A 35 -13.65 9.04 -19.42
C ASP A 35 -14.65 10.20 -19.40
N ARG A 36 -15.36 10.38 -18.28
CA ARG A 36 -16.30 11.50 -18.12
C ARG A 36 -15.57 12.84 -18.06
N LEU A 37 -14.46 12.94 -17.32
CA LEU A 37 -13.64 14.16 -17.24
C LEU A 37 -12.98 14.49 -18.58
N GLN A 38 -12.46 13.49 -19.30
CA GLN A 38 -11.87 13.66 -20.62
C GLN A 38 -12.91 14.18 -21.63
N ARG A 39 -14.13 13.64 -21.62
CA ARG A 39 -15.22 14.12 -22.49
C ARG A 39 -15.54 15.59 -22.22
N HIS A 40 -15.56 16.00 -20.95
CA HIS A 40 -15.75 17.41 -20.58
C HIS A 40 -14.60 18.32 -21.05
N ALA A 41 -13.36 17.81 -21.05
CA ALA A 41 -12.19 18.53 -21.55
C ALA A 41 -12.25 18.68 -23.08
N GLN A 42 -12.69 17.63 -23.79
CA GLN A 42 -12.86 17.62 -25.25
C GLN A 42 -13.96 18.58 -25.70
N ASP A 43 -15.13 18.53 -25.07
CA ASP A 43 -16.26 19.42 -25.37
C ASP A 43 -15.89 20.91 -25.21
N ARG A 44 -14.90 21.21 -24.37
CA ARG A 44 -14.44 22.56 -24.07
C ARG A 44 -13.13 22.95 -24.76
N GLY A 45 -12.43 22.00 -25.37
CA GLY A 45 -11.10 22.21 -25.95
C GLY A 45 -10.03 22.65 -24.94
N ALA A 46 -10.21 22.37 -23.64
CA ALA A 46 -9.29 22.82 -22.58
C ALA A 46 -9.22 21.80 -21.43
N ALA A 47 -8.10 21.78 -20.70
CA ALA A 47 -7.93 20.88 -19.56
C ALA A 47 -8.91 21.21 -18.41
N VAL A 48 -9.38 20.14 -17.75
CA VAL A 48 -10.28 20.21 -16.60
C VAL A 48 -9.53 19.79 -15.35
N GLU A 49 -9.83 20.41 -14.22
CA GLU A 49 -9.32 19.99 -12.91
C GLU A 49 -10.43 19.31 -12.13
N ALA A 50 -10.10 18.22 -11.46
CA ALA A 50 -11.02 17.44 -10.66
C ALA A 50 -10.42 17.20 -9.27
N THR A 51 -11.12 17.63 -8.22
CA THR A 51 -10.78 17.25 -6.86
C THR A 51 -11.42 15.92 -6.54
N VAL A 52 -10.63 14.89 -6.31
CA VAL A 52 -11.11 13.55 -5.99
C VAL A 52 -11.07 13.34 -4.48
N ASN A 53 -12.24 13.03 -3.90
CA ASN A 53 -12.40 12.64 -2.50
C ASN A 53 -12.77 11.16 -2.43
N ASP A 54 -11.83 10.33 -1.97
CA ASP A 54 -12.04 8.89 -1.81
C ASP A 54 -12.38 8.57 -0.34
N GLY A 55 -13.65 8.21 -0.11
CA GLY A 55 -14.18 7.78 1.19
C GLY A 55 -14.11 8.77 2.37
N PRO A 56 -14.63 8.39 3.55
CA PRO A 56 -14.63 9.22 4.76
C PRO A 56 -13.25 9.40 5.41
N ALA A 57 -12.21 8.71 4.91
CA ALA A 57 -10.84 8.74 5.41
C ALA A 57 -9.83 9.55 4.55
N GLY A 58 -10.31 10.26 3.51
CA GLY A 58 -9.70 11.53 3.10
C GLY A 58 -8.44 11.49 2.23
N ALA A 59 -8.35 10.61 1.24
CA ALA A 59 -7.44 10.88 0.13
C ALA A 59 -8.04 12.03 -0.71
N HIS A 60 -7.48 13.23 -0.54
CA HIS A 60 -7.83 14.43 -1.30
C HIS A 60 -6.67 14.77 -2.23
N PHE A 61 -6.88 14.60 -3.54
CA PHE A 61 -5.89 14.99 -4.54
C PHE A 61 -6.58 15.72 -5.69
N VAL A 62 -5.83 16.62 -6.33
CA VAL A 62 -6.29 17.35 -7.50
C VAL A 62 -5.74 16.64 -8.73
N LEU A 63 -6.64 16.26 -9.62
CA LEU A 63 -6.33 15.60 -10.88
C LEU A 63 -6.63 16.55 -12.02
N GLN A 64 -5.64 16.84 -12.86
CA GLN A 64 -5.85 17.58 -14.11
C GLN A 64 -5.97 16.60 -15.27
N VAL A 65 -7.01 16.72 -16.08
CA VAL A 65 -7.26 15.87 -17.26
C VAL A 65 -7.34 16.75 -18.51
N ALA A 66 -6.48 16.47 -19.49
CA ALA A 66 -6.42 17.18 -20.76
C ALA A 66 -7.32 16.53 -21.84
N PRO A 67 -7.70 17.25 -22.91
CA PRO A 67 -8.55 16.72 -23.99
C PRO A 67 -7.97 15.50 -24.71
N ASP A 68 -6.64 15.37 -24.71
CA ASP A 68 -5.87 14.26 -25.28
C ASP A 68 -5.89 12.99 -24.40
N GLY A 69 -6.51 13.04 -23.22
CA GLY A 69 -6.57 11.95 -22.26
C GLY A 69 -5.38 11.89 -21.29
N SER A 70 -4.43 12.82 -21.40
CA SER A 70 -3.34 12.94 -20.42
C SER A 70 -3.88 13.38 -19.07
N SER A 71 -3.46 12.70 -18.00
CA SER A 71 -3.88 12.99 -16.63
C SER A 71 -2.67 13.24 -15.74
N ARG A 72 -2.67 14.33 -14.97
CA ARG A 72 -1.60 14.70 -14.04
C ARG A 72 -2.17 14.90 -12.64
N LEU A 73 -1.58 14.21 -11.66
CA LEU A 73 -1.80 14.51 -10.24
C LEU A 73 -1.06 15.80 -9.88
N LEU A 74 -1.79 16.75 -9.33
CA LEU A 74 -1.26 17.99 -8.79
C LEU A 74 -1.19 17.84 -7.27
N ASP A 75 0.01 17.93 -6.72
CA ASP A 75 0.21 17.98 -5.28
C ASP A 75 -0.34 19.32 -4.73
N PRO A 76 -1.10 19.33 -3.61
CA PRO A 76 -1.65 20.56 -3.05
C PRO A 76 -0.58 21.62 -2.70
N ALA A 77 0.68 21.22 -2.56
CA ALA A 77 1.82 22.08 -2.22
C ALA A 77 2.36 22.92 -3.40
N GLU A 78 1.98 22.64 -4.66
CA GLU A 78 2.42 23.42 -5.83
C GLU A 78 1.51 24.64 -6.12
N ARG A 79 0.51 24.93 -5.26
CA ARG A 79 -0.48 25.99 -5.48
C ARG A 79 -0.26 27.29 -4.70
N THR A 80 0.90 27.45 -4.07
CA THR A 80 1.27 28.71 -3.40
C THR A 80 2.24 29.49 -4.27
N ASP A 81 1.70 30.22 -5.25
CA ASP A 81 2.10 31.61 -5.40
C ASP A 81 0.98 32.42 -6.06
N ALA A 82 0.80 33.64 -5.54
CA ALA A 82 -0.16 34.70 -5.89
C ALA A 82 -1.56 34.69 -5.25
N THR A 83 -1.64 35.49 -4.16
CA THR A 83 -2.77 36.30 -3.63
C THR A 83 -3.97 35.56 -3.01
N ASP A 84 -4.50 35.91 -1.83
CA ASP A 84 -4.34 37.05 -0.93
C ASP A 84 -4.93 36.65 0.44
N HIS A 85 -4.49 37.31 1.51
CA HIS A 85 -4.95 37.15 2.89
C HIS A 85 -6.43 37.56 3.08
N ALA A 86 -7.20 36.80 3.87
CA ALA A 86 -8.13 37.34 4.89
C ALA A 86 -8.94 36.25 5.65
N LEU A 87 -8.68 36.15 6.95
CA LEU A 87 -9.62 36.02 8.10
C LEU A 87 -10.64 34.85 8.20
N GLU A 88 -10.53 34.15 9.36
CA GLU A 88 -11.47 33.33 10.20
C GLU A 88 -13.01 33.47 10.02
N PRO A 89 -13.89 32.60 10.63
CA PRO A 89 -13.72 31.72 11.83
C PRO A 89 -14.33 30.29 11.72
N PRO A 90 -14.23 29.42 12.76
CA PRO A 90 -14.77 28.05 12.74
C PRO A 90 -16.28 27.97 13.08
N PRO A 91 -17.05 26.99 12.56
CA PRO A 91 -18.42 26.78 12.99
C PRO A 91 -18.50 25.97 14.29
N THR A 92 -19.42 26.41 15.14
CA THR A 92 -19.77 25.95 16.50
C THR A 92 -20.46 24.56 16.49
N PRO A 93 -20.36 23.73 17.55
CA PRO A 93 -21.08 22.46 17.62
C PRO A 93 -22.55 22.66 18.00
N GLY A 94 -23.48 22.16 17.18
CA GLY A 94 -24.91 22.11 17.46
C GLY A 94 -25.32 20.89 18.33
N PRO A 95 -26.45 20.96 19.07
CA PRO A 95 -26.74 20.06 20.18
C PRO A 95 -27.32 18.70 19.76
N ALA A 96 -27.15 17.73 20.66
CA ALA A 96 -27.58 16.35 20.59
C ALA A 96 -29.09 16.17 20.31
N ARG A 97 -29.42 15.17 19.48
CA ARG A 97 -30.79 14.68 19.29
C ARG A 97 -30.89 13.24 19.80
N ALA A 98 -31.94 12.99 20.58
CA ALA A 98 -32.26 11.73 21.25
C ALA A 98 -32.58 10.58 20.26
N PRO A 99 -32.48 9.30 20.69
CA PRO A 99 -32.81 8.15 19.85
C PRO A 99 -34.32 7.89 19.81
N ASP A 100 -34.86 7.64 18.61
CA ASP A 100 -36.22 7.11 18.40
C ASP A 100 -36.25 5.58 18.55
N PRO A 101 -37.37 4.98 19.02
CA PRO A 101 -37.49 3.55 19.25
C PRO A 101 -38.06 2.78 18.04
N GLY A 102 -37.50 1.59 17.80
CA GLY A 102 -38.24 0.41 17.36
C GLY A 102 -38.62 0.28 15.88
N SER A 103 -38.13 -0.78 15.25
CA SER A 103 -38.92 -1.59 14.30
C SER A 103 -38.31 -2.99 14.18
N ALA A 104 -39.13 -3.99 14.49
CA ALA A 104 -38.83 -5.41 14.34
C ALA A 104 -38.77 -5.81 12.84
N PRO A 105 -37.98 -6.82 12.45
CA PRO A 105 -37.99 -7.31 11.09
C PRO A 105 -39.15 -8.29 10.85
N GLY A 106 -39.89 -8.11 9.75
CA GLY A 106 -40.91 -9.03 9.25
C GLY A 106 -40.29 -10.26 8.54
N PRO A 107 -41.07 -11.34 8.30
CA PRO A 107 -40.55 -12.61 7.83
C PRO A 107 -40.28 -12.60 6.31
N ALA A 108 -39.31 -13.42 5.89
CA ALA A 108 -38.86 -13.59 4.51
C ALA A 108 -39.88 -14.37 3.65
N PRO A 109 -39.98 -14.09 2.33
CA PRO A 109 -40.81 -14.87 1.41
C PRO A 109 -40.10 -16.15 0.94
N ALA A 110 -40.88 -17.20 0.68
CA ALA A 110 -40.45 -18.51 0.21
C ALA A 110 -40.04 -18.51 -1.29
N PRO A 111 -39.14 -19.42 -1.73
CA PRO A 111 -38.74 -19.51 -3.13
C PRO A 111 -39.79 -20.24 -3.99
N GLY A 112 -40.04 -19.72 -5.19
CA GLY A 112 -40.92 -20.33 -6.20
C GLY A 112 -40.25 -21.50 -6.95
N PRO A 113 -41.02 -22.34 -7.67
CA PRO A 113 -40.52 -23.57 -8.27
C PRO A 113 -39.74 -23.34 -9.57
N ALA A 114 -38.81 -24.25 -9.86
CA ALA A 114 -37.94 -24.24 -11.04
C ALA A 114 -38.69 -24.62 -12.33
N PRO A 115 -38.35 -24.04 -13.50
CA PRO A 115 -38.93 -24.44 -14.78
C PRO A 115 -38.27 -25.70 -15.36
N ALA A 116 -39.08 -26.49 -16.06
CA ALA A 116 -38.72 -27.76 -16.71
C ALA A 116 -37.86 -27.58 -17.98
N PRO A 117 -37.04 -28.58 -18.38
CA PRO A 117 -36.19 -28.48 -19.56
C PRO A 117 -36.99 -28.67 -20.87
N ALA A 118 -36.62 -27.89 -21.90
CA ALA A 118 -37.14 -28.02 -23.26
C ALA A 118 -36.42 -29.14 -24.04
N PRO A 119 -37.09 -29.79 -25.03
CA PRO A 119 -36.51 -30.89 -25.79
C PRO A 119 -35.52 -30.39 -26.86
N GLY A 120 -34.48 -31.18 -27.11
CA GLY A 120 -33.41 -30.85 -28.07
C GLY A 120 -33.83 -31.00 -29.53
N PRO A 121 -33.26 -30.20 -30.45
CA PRO A 121 -33.55 -30.32 -31.88
C PRO A 121 -32.73 -31.44 -32.54
N ALA A 122 -33.33 -32.07 -33.56
CA ALA A 122 -32.74 -33.11 -34.39
C ALA A 122 -31.63 -32.57 -35.31
N PRO A 123 -30.66 -33.41 -35.73
CA PRO A 123 -29.57 -32.97 -36.61
C PRO A 123 -30.06 -32.80 -38.07
N GLY A 124 -29.78 -31.63 -38.65
CA GLY A 124 -29.95 -31.35 -40.08
C GLY A 124 -28.78 -31.87 -40.93
N PRO A 125 -28.94 -31.96 -42.26
CA PRO A 125 -27.99 -32.64 -43.14
C PRO A 125 -26.71 -31.81 -43.36
N ALA A 126 -25.62 -32.52 -43.65
CA ALA A 126 -24.28 -31.96 -43.86
C ALA A 126 -24.19 -31.08 -45.13
N PRO A 127 -23.55 -29.90 -45.07
CA PRO A 127 -23.29 -29.09 -46.25
C PRO A 127 -22.06 -29.60 -47.02
N ALA A 128 -22.15 -29.52 -48.36
CA ALA A 128 -21.08 -29.83 -49.30
C ALA A 128 -19.89 -28.85 -49.18
N PRO A 129 -18.66 -29.24 -49.59
CA PRO A 129 -17.48 -28.42 -49.42
C PRO A 129 -17.49 -27.20 -50.35
N GLY A 130 -17.65 -26.01 -49.77
CA GLY A 130 -17.45 -24.73 -50.42
C GLY A 130 -15.97 -24.32 -50.47
N ARG A 131 -15.57 -23.73 -51.59
CA ARG A 131 -14.19 -23.39 -51.97
C ARG A 131 -13.45 -22.54 -50.92
N ALA A 132 -12.15 -22.83 -50.78
CA ALA A 132 -11.21 -22.10 -49.94
C ALA A 132 -11.14 -20.60 -50.31
N PRO A 133 -11.19 -19.67 -49.34
CA PRO A 133 -10.91 -18.27 -49.59
C PRO A 133 -9.41 -18.02 -49.72
N ALA A 134 -9.05 -17.14 -50.66
CA ALA A 134 -7.68 -16.68 -50.89
C ALA A 134 -7.09 -15.99 -49.64
N PRO A 135 -5.76 -16.04 -49.42
CA PRO A 135 -5.12 -15.46 -48.25
C PRO A 135 -5.24 -13.94 -48.27
N ALA A 136 -5.76 -13.37 -47.17
CA ALA A 136 -5.77 -11.93 -46.96
C ALA A 136 -4.33 -11.41 -46.71
N PRO A 137 -3.98 -10.21 -47.19
CA PRO A 137 -2.66 -9.64 -47.00
C PRO A 137 -2.41 -9.40 -45.50
N GLY A 138 -1.18 -9.68 -45.06
CA GLY A 138 -0.76 -9.63 -43.67
C GLY A 138 -1.09 -8.29 -43.01
N ARG A 139 -1.82 -8.34 -41.90
CA ARG A 139 -1.96 -7.20 -41.00
C ARG A 139 -0.59 -6.91 -40.39
N ALA A 140 -0.02 -5.76 -40.73
CA ALA A 140 1.03 -5.14 -39.92
C ALA A 140 0.51 -4.97 -38.47
N PRO A 141 1.36 -5.12 -37.44
CA PRO A 141 0.93 -4.96 -36.06
C PRO A 141 0.37 -3.55 -35.88
N ALA A 142 -0.88 -3.45 -35.41
CA ALA A 142 -1.48 -2.18 -35.05
C ALA A 142 -0.60 -1.49 -33.98
N PRO A 143 -0.43 -0.16 -34.03
CA PRO A 143 0.30 0.54 -32.99
C PRO A 143 -0.44 0.30 -31.66
N VAL A 144 0.16 -0.46 -30.74
CA VAL A 144 -0.31 -0.52 -29.37
C VAL A 144 -0.38 0.92 -28.86
N SER A 145 -1.57 1.36 -28.46
CA SER A 145 -1.75 2.69 -27.88
C SER A 145 -0.70 2.91 -26.81
N ALA A 146 -0.11 4.12 -26.76
CA ALA A 146 0.88 4.48 -25.75
C ALA A 146 0.37 4.19 -24.32
N VAL A 147 -0.95 4.24 -24.13
CA VAL A 147 -1.64 3.86 -22.89
C VAL A 147 -1.54 2.36 -22.61
N ALA A 148 -1.81 1.50 -23.59
CA ALA A 148 -1.68 0.05 -23.41
C ALA A 148 -0.21 -0.34 -23.11
N ALA A 149 0.74 0.32 -23.76
CA ALA A 149 2.16 0.15 -23.45
C ALA A 149 2.54 0.69 -22.05
N ALA A 150 1.96 1.81 -21.63
CA ALA A 150 2.17 2.37 -20.29
C ALA A 150 1.56 1.49 -19.19
N VAL A 151 0.34 0.96 -19.39
CA VAL A 151 -0.32 0.03 -18.47
C VAL A 151 0.44 -1.30 -18.41
N ALA A 152 0.93 -1.81 -19.55
CA ALA A 152 1.77 -2.99 -19.57
C ALA A 152 3.09 -2.76 -18.82
N ARG A 153 3.74 -1.59 -18.99
CA ARG A 153 4.93 -1.21 -18.23
C ARG A 153 4.65 -1.01 -16.74
N ALA A 154 3.51 -0.41 -16.37
CA ALA A 154 3.11 -0.22 -14.98
C ALA A 154 2.79 -1.56 -14.30
N ARG A 155 2.11 -2.47 -15.00
CA ARG A 155 1.88 -3.85 -14.52
C ARG A 155 3.18 -4.64 -14.44
N ALA A 156 4.08 -4.50 -15.41
CA ALA A 156 5.40 -5.13 -15.38
C ALA A 156 6.27 -4.56 -14.25
N ALA A 157 6.19 -3.26 -13.95
CA ALA A 157 6.88 -2.62 -12.83
C ALA A 157 6.26 -3.00 -11.47
N ALA A 158 4.95 -3.19 -11.41
CA ALA A 158 4.26 -3.68 -10.21
C ALA A 158 4.47 -5.19 -9.99
N ALA A 159 4.70 -5.95 -11.06
CA ALA A 159 5.03 -7.39 -11.01
C ALA A 159 6.54 -7.64 -10.86
N ALA A 160 7.40 -6.66 -11.14
CA ALA A 160 8.81 -6.74 -10.83
C ALA A 160 8.96 -6.84 -9.30
N PRO A 161 9.75 -7.80 -8.79
CA PRO A 161 10.02 -7.85 -7.37
C PRO A 161 10.65 -6.51 -6.97
N PRO A 162 10.17 -5.85 -5.89
CA PRO A 162 10.79 -4.62 -5.44
C PRO A 162 12.28 -4.88 -5.24
N ALA A 163 13.11 -3.90 -5.63
CA ALA A 163 14.54 -3.97 -5.37
C ALA A 163 14.75 -4.37 -3.90
N PRO A 164 15.65 -5.33 -3.60
CA PRO A 164 15.87 -5.76 -2.24
C PRO A 164 16.15 -4.53 -1.39
N ALA A 165 15.44 -4.41 -0.26
CA ALA A 165 15.65 -3.30 0.66
C ALA A 165 17.16 -3.18 0.95
N PRO A 166 17.76 -1.98 0.94
CA PRO A 166 19.18 -1.85 1.22
C PRO A 166 19.49 -2.42 2.61
N PRO A 167 20.71 -2.95 2.83
CA PRO A 167 21.09 -3.47 4.13
C PRO A 167 20.95 -2.37 5.19
N PRO A 168 20.56 -2.74 6.43
CA PRO A 168 20.42 -1.78 7.51
C PRO A 168 21.77 -1.09 7.77
N GLN A 169 21.73 0.23 7.88
CA GLN A 169 22.90 0.99 8.33
C GLN A 169 23.22 0.64 9.80
N PRO A 170 24.48 0.51 10.19
CA PRO A 170 24.80 0.32 11.59
C PRO A 170 24.22 1.44 12.46
N PHE A 171 23.69 1.11 13.64
CA PHE A 171 23.19 2.13 14.57
C PHE A 171 24.33 3.02 15.11
N ARG A 172 25.55 2.48 15.08
CA ARG A 172 26.78 3.09 15.53
C ARG A 172 27.98 2.53 14.73
N PRO A 173 29.16 3.16 14.78
CA PRO A 173 30.38 2.56 14.23
C PRO A 173 30.67 1.19 14.83
N LEU A 174 31.07 0.24 13.98
CA LEU A 174 31.38 -1.14 14.37
C LEU A 174 32.87 -1.31 14.65
N ALA A 175 33.20 -2.28 15.51
CA ALA A 175 34.56 -2.77 15.64
C ALA A 175 35.07 -3.31 14.28
N PRO A 176 36.35 -3.13 13.93
CA PRO A 176 36.89 -3.50 12.62
C PRO A 176 36.59 -4.97 12.23
N GLU A 177 36.75 -5.90 13.17
CA GLU A 177 36.50 -7.33 12.92
C GLU A 177 35.03 -7.61 12.60
N LEU A 178 34.10 -6.89 13.24
CA LEU A 178 32.69 -7.01 12.95
C LEU A 178 32.34 -6.32 11.63
N ALA A 179 32.97 -5.18 11.32
CA ALA A 179 32.79 -4.48 10.06
C ALA A 179 33.19 -5.36 8.86
N ASP A 180 34.31 -6.07 8.95
CA ASP A 180 34.78 -7.00 7.92
C ASP A 180 33.79 -8.15 7.71
N ARG A 181 33.26 -8.73 8.79
CA ARG A 181 32.22 -9.77 8.72
C ARG A 181 30.92 -9.24 8.12
N VAL A 182 30.48 -8.04 8.51
CA VAL A 182 29.29 -7.40 7.92
C VAL A 182 29.49 -7.13 6.43
N ALA A 183 30.68 -6.72 6.01
CA ALA A 183 31.00 -6.54 4.60
C ALA A 183 30.93 -7.87 3.82
N HIS A 184 31.43 -8.96 4.41
CA HIS A 184 31.34 -10.30 3.82
C HIS A 184 29.89 -10.79 3.72
N ILE A 185 29.10 -10.63 4.78
CA ILE A 185 27.66 -10.94 4.79
C ILE A 185 26.91 -10.14 3.70
N ASN A 186 27.22 -8.85 3.55
CA ASN A 186 26.63 -8.01 2.50
C ASN A 186 27.03 -8.47 1.09
N ALA A 187 28.28 -8.91 0.89
CA ALA A 187 28.74 -9.48 -0.37
C ALA A 187 28.02 -10.79 -0.71
N LEU A 188 27.85 -11.69 0.27
CA LEU A 188 27.05 -12.91 0.12
C LEU A 188 25.60 -12.58 -0.26
N THR A 189 25.01 -11.58 0.40
CA THR A 189 23.64 -11.11 0.14
C THR A 189 23.50 -10.58 -1.29
N ALA A 190 24.45 -9.74 -1.74
CA ALA A 190 24.46 -9.20 -3.09
C ALA A 190 24.64 -10.29 -4.17
N ALA A 191 25.34 -11.38 -3.83
CA ALA A 191 25.47 -12.56 -4.69
C ALA A 191 24.25 -13.51 -4.65
N GLY A 192 23.19 -13.17 -3.89
CA GLY A 192 22.00 -14.00 -3.73
C GLY A 192 22.19 -15.22 -2.80
N ARG A 193 23.33 -15.32 -2.10
CA ARG A 193 23.66 -16.41 -1.18
C ARG A 193 23.08 -16.16 0.22
N ILE A 194 21.76 -15.97 0.28
CA ILE A 194 21.05 -15.50 1.49
C ILE A 194 21.15 -16.49 2.66
N GLU A 195 21.13 -17.80 2.38
CA GLU A 195 21.24 -18.83 3.42
C GLU A 195 22.63 -18.85 4.08
N GLU A 196 23.68 -18.66 3.28
CA GLU A 196 25.05 -18.59 3.80
C GLU A 196 25.28 -17.31 4.62
N ALA A 197 24.77 -16.18 4.12
CA ALA A 197 24.75 -14.93 4.87
C ALA A 197 23.99 -15.08 6.21
N SER A 198 22.87 -15.82 6.20
CA SER A 198 22.07 -16.10 7.40
C SER A 198 22.84 -16.97 8.40
N ALA A 199 23.48 -18.05 7.94
CA ALA A 199 24.28 -18.89 8.82
C ALA A 199 25.44 -18.12 9.46
N GLU A 200 26.12 -17.26 8.69
CA GLU A 200 27.22 -16.44 9.19
C GLU A 200 26.76 -15.40 10.22
N VAL A 201 25.68 -14.65 9.93
CA VAL A 201 25.18 -13.63 10.87
C VAL A 201 24.68 -14.26 12.18
N THR A 202 24.03 -15.43 12.11
CA THR A 202 23.59 -16.18 13.30
C THR A 202 24.79 -16.59 14.14
N ALA A 203 25.84 -17.14 13.52
CA ALA A 203 27.07 -17.50 14.21
C ALA A 203 27.77 -16.29 14.86
N VAL A 204 27.79 -15.15 14.17
CA VAL A 204 28.32 -13.88 14.70
C VAL A 204 27.51 -13.40 15.90
N ARG A 205 26.18 -13.34 15.78
CA ARG A 205 25.31 -12.94 16.89
C ARG A 205 25.52 -13.84 18.10
N GLU A 206 25.55 -15.15 17.91
CA GLU A 206 25.71 -16.11 19.02
C GLU A 206 27.08 -16.01 19.67
N ALA A 207 28.14 -15.82 18.90
CA ALA A 207 29.48 -15.59 19.43
C ALA A 207 29.53 -14.31 20.27
N LEU A 208 29.04 -13.18 19.72
CA LEU A 208 29.01 -11.89 20.43
C LEU A 208 28.12 -11.94 21.67
N THR A 209 26.96 -12.58 21.58
CA THR A 209 26.04 -12.75 22.71
C THR A 209 26.71 -13.53 23.84
N ARG A 210 27.47 -14.59 23.52
CA ARG A 210 28.20 -15.39 24.52
C ARG A 210 29.38 -14.64 25.14
N SER A 211 30.10 -13.82 24.38
CA SER A 211 31.31 -13.15 24.86
C SER A 211 31.04 -11.82 25.56
N THR A 212 30.05 -11.05 25.09
CA THR A 212 29.79 -9.67 25.53
C THR A 212 28.41 -9.45 26.14
N GLY A 213 27.50 -10.41 25.99
CA GLY A 213 26.12 -10.33 26.48
C GLY A 213 25.10 -9.91 25.41
N THR A 214 23.81 -10.10 25.73
CA THR A 214 22.68 -9.92 24.80
C THR A 214 22.36 -8.47 24.46
N GLU A 215 22.77 -7.53 25.31
CA GLU A 215 22.53 -6.09 25.21
C GLU A 215 23.74 -5.33 24.66
N HIS A 216 24.90 -6.01 24.52
CA HIS A 216 26.08 -5.37 23.97
C HIS A 216 25.79 -4.86 22.56
N PRO A 217 26.16 -3.63 22.20
CA PRO A 217 25.62 -3.06 20.99
C PRO A 217 26.14 -3.68 19.68
N ASP A 218 27.27 -4.40 19.70
CA ASP A 218 27.69 -5.26 18.57
C ASP A 218 26.79 -6.50 18.42
N ALA A 219 26.35 -7.09 19.53
CA ALA A 219 25.41 -8.21 19.50
C ALA A 219 24.02 -7.74 19.02
N LEU A 220 23.63 -6.50 19.35
CA LEU A 220 22.41 -5.88 18.83
C LEU A 220 22.50 -5.59 17.34
N GLU A 221 23.65 -5.12 16.84
CA GLU A 221 23.84 -4.92 15.40
C GLU A 221 23.75 -6.25 14.64
N ALA A 222 24.45 -7.29 15.11
CA ALA A 222 24.36 -8.62 14.51
C ALA A 222 22.92 -9.15 14.49
N ARG A 223 22.17 -8.93 15.59
CA ARG A 223 20.74 -9.30 15.66
C ARG A 223 19.87 -8.50 14.68
N ALA A 224 20.16 -7.21 14.47
CA ALA A 224 19.44 -6.39 13.50
C ALA A 224 19.71 -6.84 12.05
N MET A 225 20.94 -7.25 11.76
CA MET A 225 21.32 -7.81 10.46
C MET A 225 20.65 -9.17 10.21
N GLU A 226 20.56 -10.03 11.24
CA GLU A 226 19.83 -11.31 11.15
C GLU A 226 18.33 -11.10 10.91
N ALA A 227 17.72 -10.09 11.54
CA ALA A 227 16.33 -9.71 11.25
C ALA A 227 16.13 -9.32 9.79
N TYR A 228 17.09 -8.59 9.21
CA TYR A 228 17.07 -8.19 7.80
C TYR A 228 17.22 -9.41 6.87
N LEU A 229 18.12 -10.33 7.17
CA LEU A 229 18.28 -11.55 6.36
C LEU A 229 17.08 -12.48 6.46
N ALA A 230 16.45 -12.62 7.63
CA ALA A 230 15.18 -13.32 7.78
C ALA A 230 14.08 -12.68 6.91
N HIS A 231 14.04 -11.35 6.83
CA HIS A 231 13.09 -10.64 5.97
C HIS A 231 13.32 -10.97 4.49
N LEU A 232 14.58 -10.99 4.03
CA LEU A 232 14.93 -11.36 2.66
C LEU A 232 14.60 -12.82 2.33
N ARG A 233 14.71 -13.74 3.30
CA ARG A 233 14.25 -15.14 3.17
C ARG A 233 12.73 -15.28 3.12
N GLY A 234 11.98 -14.22 3.44
CA GLY A 234 10.53 -14.26 3.54
C GLY A 234 10.02 -14.73 4.90
N ASP A 235 10.91 -15.02 5.87
CA ASP A 235 10.51 -15.32 7.25
C ASP A 235 10.20 -14.03 8.00
N HIS A 236 9.04 -13.45 7.68
CA HIS A 236 8.58 -12.19 8.27
C HIS A 236 8.25 -12.31 9.76
N ARG A 237 8.00 -13.53 10.25
CA ARG A 237 7.77 -13.78 11.68
C ARG A 237 9.08 -13.67 12.45
N GLU A 238 10.11 -14.40 12.03
CA GLU A 238 11.45 -14.33 12.63
C GLU A 238 12.02 -12.90 12.54
N ALA A 239 11.93 -12.29 11.35
CA ALA A 239 12.37 -10.91 11.12
C ALA A 239 11.71 -9.92 12.11
N THR A 240 10.40 -10.03 12.30
CA THR A 240 9.65 -9.15 13.21
C THR A 240 10.08 -9.37 14.66
N VAL A 241 10.21 -10.62 15.12
CA VAL A 241 10.61 -10.94 16.49
C VAL A 241 12.01 -10.42 16.80
N LEU A 242 12.98 -10.66 15.90
CA LEU A 242 14.35 -10.19 16.06
C LEU A 242 14.42 -8.66 16.06
N ALA A 243 13.77 -8.00 15.10
CA ALA A 243 13.78 -6.53 15.02
C ALA A 243 13.12 -5.87 16.24
N LEU A 244 11.99 -6.41 16.73
CA LEU A 244 11.34 -5.92 17.95
C LEU A 244 12.23 -6.10 19.18
N SER A 245 12.96 -7.22 19.28
CA SER A 245 13.86 -7.44 20.41
C SER A 245 14.98 -6.38 20.47
N VAL A 246 15.54 -5.98 19.32
CA VAL A 246 16.52 -4.90 19.23
C VAL A 246 15.88 -3.56 19.60
N ALA A 247 14.69 -3.27 19.05
CA ALA A 247 13.97 -2.03 19.35
C ALA A 247 13.65 -1.90 20.85
N ARG A 248 13.20 -2.98 21.52
CA ARG A 248 12.94 -2.98 22.97
C ARG A 248 14.18 -2.62 23.78
N ILE A 249 15.32 -3.26 23.49
CA ILE A 249 16.55 -3.06 24.25
C ILE A 249 17.03 -1.62 24.09
N LEU A 250 17.08 -1.11 22.84
CA LEU A 250 17.49 0.27 22.59
C LEU A 250 16.52 1.29 23.19
N CYS A 251 15.21 1.05 23.13
CA CYS A 251 14.22 1.91 23.78
C CYS A 251 14.35 1.90 25.31
N GLY A 252 14.58 0.72 25.91
CA GLY A 252 14.76 0.57 27.35
C GLY A 252 16.02 1.25 27.86
N ALA A 253 17.10 1.21 27.08
CA ALA A 253 18.36 1.90 27.38
C ALA A 253 18.33 3.41 27.07
N GLY A 254 17.27 3.90 26.40
CA GLY A 254 17.21 5.28 25.93
C GLY A 254 18.24 5.58 24.83
N ASP A 255 18.69 4.59 24.06
CA ASP A 255 19.74 4.72 23.05
C ASP A 255 19.29 5.57 21.84
N PRO A 256 20.13 6.47 21.29
CA PRO A 256 19.76 7.33 20.15
C PRO A 256 19.36 6.56 18.88
N GLY A 257 19.78 5.30 18.72
CA GLY A 257 19.38 4.41 17.64
C GLY A 257 17.96 3.83 17.76
N ALA A 258 17.27 4.03 18.90
CA ALA A 258 15.94 3.50 19.13
C ALA A 258 14.89 3.85 18.05
N PRO A 259 14.77 5.11 17.55
CA PRO A 259 13.82 5.43 16.48
C PRO A 259 14.06 4.61 15.21
N ALA A 260 15.33 4.48 14.80
CA ALA A 260 15.70 3.71 13.62
C ALA A 260 15.40 2.21 13.81
N ALA A 261 15.62 1.67 15.01
CA ALA A 261 15.31 0.28 15.32
C ALA A 261 13.79 0.00 15.29
N ILE A 262 12.97 0.90 15.84
CA ILE A 262 11.51 0.79 15.74
C ILE A 262 11.06 0.88 14.27
N ALA A 263 11.64 1.79 13.48
CA ALA A 263 11.31 1.90 12.06
C ALA A 263 11.63 0.60 11.28
N ARG A 264 12.77 -0.05 11.57
CA ARG A 264 13.12 -1.37 11.01
C ARG A 264 12.15 -2.45 11.46
N ALA A 265 11.80 -2.49 12.74
CA ALA A 265 10.82 -3.44 13.26
C ALA A 265 9.44 -3.24 12.61
N ALA A 266 9.02 -2.00 12.38
CA ALA A 266 7.78 -1.69 11.68
C ALA A 266 7.80 -2.13 10.20
N ALA A 267 8.94 -2.02 9.51
CA ALA A 267 9.09 -2.52 8.14
C ALA A 267 8.99 -4.05 8.06
N ALA A 268 9.60 -4.77 9.00
CA ALA A 268 9.45 -6.22 9.10
C ALA A 268 8.00 -6.62 9.42
N TRP A 269 7.40 -5.93 10.39
CA TRP A 269 6.03 -6.14 10.84
C TRP A 269 4.98 -5.93 9.74
N GLN A 270 5.17 -4.96 8.83
CA GLN A 270 4.22 -4.71 7.73
C GLN A 270 4.01 -5.92 6.81
N ARG A 271 4.98 -6.84 6.76
CA ARG A 271 4.89 -8.08 5.97
C ARG A 271 4.39 -9.29 6.76
N LEU A 272 4.07 -9.11 8.04
CA LEU A 272 3.54 -10.18 8.88
C LEU A 272 2.08 -10.47 8.52
N ALA A 273 1.84 -11.65 7.96
CA ALA A 273 0.51 -12.05 7.48
C ALA A 273 -0.44 -12.50 8.60
N ASP A 274 0.09 -12.97 9.74
CA ASP A 274 -0.71 -13.41 10.88
C ASP A 274 -1.38 -12.20 11.54
N GLY A 275 -2.70 -12.06 11.37
CA GLY A 275 -3.46 -10.91 11.87
C GLY A 275 -3.43 -10.73 13.38
N ARG A 276 -3.38 -11.83 14.16
CA ARG A 276 -3.30 -11.74 15.63
C ARG A 276 -1.91 -11.31 16.07
N ALA A 277 -0.88 -11.94 15.54
CA ALA A 277 0.50 -11.56 15.83
C ALA A 277 0.79 -10.12 15.35
N ALA A 278 0.25 -9.73 14.20
CA ALA A 278 0.35 -8.38 13.67
C ALA A 278 -0.35 -7.37 14.58
N ALA A 279 -1.53 -7.65 15.12
CA ALA A 279 -2.17 -6.75 16.08
C ALA A 279 -1.34 -6.57 17.35
N ILE A 280 -0.81 -7.66 17.93
CA ILE A 280 0.02 -7.62 19.16
C ILE A 280 1.30 -6.82 18.92
N HIS A 281 2.06 -7.18 17.88
CA HIS A 281 3.34 -6.53 17.57
C HIS A 281 3.15 -5.08 17.11
N GLY A 282 2.04 -4.77 16.43
CA GLY A 282 1.69 -3.41 16.05
C GLY A 282 1.39 -2.53 17.27
N GLY A 283 0.66 -3.07 18.26
CA GLY A 283 0.45 -2.40 19.55
C GLY A 283 1.76 -2.13 20.30
N GLU A 284 2.67 -3.09 20.28
CA GLU A 284 4.01 -2.96 20.88
C GLU A 284 4.83 -1.82 20.24
N LEU A 285 4.85 -1.73 18.91
CA LEU A 285 5.51 -0.65 18.17
C LEU A 285 4.92 0.72 18.55
N LEU A 286 3.59 0.83 18.61
CA LEU A 286 2.89 2.06 18.99
C LEU A 286 3.21 2.48 20.42
N HIS A 287 3.34 1.53 21.34
CA HIS A 287 3.74 1.80 22.72
C HIS A 287 5.17 2.39 22.79
N MET A 288 6.12 1.78 22.09
CA MET A 288 7.50 2.30 22.03
C MET A 288 7.58 3.71 21.42
N TRP A 289 6.83 3.97 20.34
CA TRP A 289 6.74 5.31 19.78
C TRP A 289 6.11 6.32 20.74
N SER A 290 5.06 5.94 21.48
CA SER A 290 4.46 6.83 22.47
C SER A 290 5.47 7.25 23.54
N ARG A 291 6.35 6.34 23.97
CA ARG A 291 7.44 6.65 24.90
C ARG A 291 8.43 7.66 24.29
N LEU A 292 8.95 7.38 23.08
CA LEU A 292 9.88 8.30 22.42
C LEU A 292 9.28 9.69 22.14
N ARG A 293 7.96 9.77 21.91
CA ARG A 293 7.25 11.06 21.78
C ARG A 293 7.27 11.84 23.08
N GLY A 294 6.99 11.18 24.20
CA GLY A 294 7.06 11.81 25.53
C GLY A 294 8.44 12.39 25.83
N ASP A 295 9.49 11.73 25.32
CA ASP A 295 10.88 12.15 25.50
C ASP A 295 11.35 13.21 24.47
N GLY A 296 10.52 13.57 23.48
CA GLY A 296 10.87 14.54 22.43
C GLY A 296 11.88 14.03 21.39
N ARG A 297 11.98 12.70 21.20
CA ARG A 297 13.05 12.05 20.43
C ARG A 297 12.64 11.54 19.05
N LEU A 298 11.46 11.93 18.57
CA LEU A 298 10.92 11.46 17.30
C LEU A 298 11.09 12.49 16.18
N ALA A 299 11.57 12.02 15.03
CA ALA A 299 11.57 12.82 13.82
C ALA A 299 10.17 12.80 13.14
N PRO A 300 9.83 13.80 12.32
CA PRO A 300 8.56 13.83 11.58
C PRO A 300 8.32 12.61 10.67
N ALA A 301 9.40 11.98 10.17
CA ALA A 301 9.32 10.76 9.37
C ALA A 301 8.83 9.56 10.19
N ASP A 302 9.30 9.44 11.44
CA ASP A 302 8.87 8.38 12.37
C ASP A 302 7.39 8.53 12.71
N GLU A 303 6.91 9.77 12.84
CA GLU A 303 5.49 10.04 13.11
C GLU A 303 4.56 9.64 11.95
N ARG A 304 5.01 9.82 10.69
CA ARG A 304 4.28 9.33 9.52
C ARG A 304 4.19 7.80 9.54
N LEU A 305 5.29 7.13 9.89
CA LEU A 305 5.33 5.67 9.97
C LEU A 305 4.43 5.16 11.11
N ALA A 306 4.47 5.79 12.28
CA ALA A 306 3.61 5.47 13.42
C ALA A 306 2.12 5.61 13.08
N ARG A 307 1.72 6.66 12.34
CA ARG A 307 0.34 6.82 11.86
C ARG A 307 -0.11 5.69 10.94
N ARG A 308 0.76 5.24 10.02
CA ARG A 308 0.45 4.09 9.14
C ARG A 308 0.27 2.80 9.93
N VAL A 309 1.18 2.52 10.87
CA VAL A 309 1.07 1.34 11.74
C VAL A 309 -0.23 1.37 12.53
N ARG A 310 -0.62 2.53 13.08
CA ARG A 310 -1.90 2.70 13.79
C ARG A 310 -3.10 2.34 12.93
N ALA A 311 -3.21 2.93 11.75
CA ALA A 311 -4.32 2.65 10.83
C ALA A 311 -4.40 1.17 10.44
N GLN A 312 -3.24 0.52 10.24
CA GLN A 312 -3.18 -0.90 9.91
C GLN A 312 -3.58 -1.78 11.10
N VAL A 313 -3.16 -1.47 12.33
CA VAL A 313 -3.58 -2.20 13.53
C VAL A 313 -5.09 -2.08 13.74
N GLU A 314 -5.68 -0.89 13.62
CA GLU A 314 -7.13 -0.66 13.73
C GLU A 314 -7.91 -1.46 12.67
N SER A 315 -7.38 -1.54 11.45
CA SER A 315 -7.94 -2.37 10.37
C SER A 315 -7.84 -3.88 10.66
N LEU A 316 -6.82 -4.34 11.38
CA LEU A 316 -6.69 -5.74 11.78
C LEU A 316 -7.66 -6.08 12.93
N SER A 317 -7.83 -5.17 13.89
CA SER A 317 -8.74 -5.35 15.03
C SER A 317 -10.22 -5.31 14.65
N SER A 318 -10.59 -4.65 13.55
CA SER A 318 -11.97 -4.63 13.04
C SER A 318 -12.35 -5.86 12.20
N ARG A 319 -11.38 -6.72 11.87
CA ARG A 319 -11.58 -7.93 11.04
C ARG A 319 -11.54 -9.25 11.82
N GLY A 320 -11.18 -9.23 13.10
CA GLY A 320 -11.09 -10.40 13.97
C GLY A 320 -12.24 -10.47 14.97
#